data_AF-A0A0M3JAD1-F1
#
_entry.id   AF-A0A0M3JAD1-F1
#
_cell.length_a   1.000
_cell.length_b   1.000
_cell.length_c   1.000
_cell.angle_alpha   90.00
_cell.angle_beta   90.00
_cell.angle_gamma   90.00
#
_symmetry.space_group_name_H-M   'P 1'
#
loop_
_entity.id
_entity.type
_entity.pdbx_description
1 polymer ?
#
loop_
_entity_poly.entity_id
_entity_poly.type
_entity_poly.pdbx_seq_one_letter_code
_entity_poly.pdbx_strand_id
1 'polypeptide(L)'
;MKDETHSSALRMAMRLSSPSINKASPSVFLYSFEMPHHDSHSGDIRFLFDKDYYPRRKKMNDDELSMDKIYPTYIRMFVKTGQPSSDWKAFNSDQRNFMRITHVTYENGSIVEPQMQNAFYNDEAHLWLEQFANVERRALEINRSKQHSAKTFLADEIKADDIGEDSTDTPVLFWMGSFLITLVFVCLVITLTLLVLILYIRKFGYPSWLRNKVSDEHIEERYIFRFLKT
;
A
#
# COMPACT_ATOMS: atom_id res chain seq x y z
N MET A 1 11.51 10.15 8.06
CA MET A 1 10.45 9.12 8.18
C MET A 1 9.44 9.42 9.31
N LYS A 2 9.85 9.76 10.54
CA LYS A 2 8.90 10.15 11.61
C LYS A 2 8.09 11.40 11.24
N ASP A 3 8.76 12.42 10.72
CA ASP A 3 8.14 13.72 10.39
C ASP A 3 7.11 13.64 9.25
N GLU A 4 7.36 12.80 8.25
CA GLU A 4 6.42 12.50 7.15
C GLU A 4 5.17 11.77 7.68
N THR A 5 5.36 10.88 8.65
CA THR A 5 4.27 10.09 9.25
C THR A 5 3.34 11.01 10.05
N HIS A 6 3.90 11.90 10.87
CA HIS A 6 3.11 12.89 11.62
C HIS A 6 2.32 13.81 10.68
N SER A 7 2.98 14.33 9.64
CA SER A 7 2.35 15.22 8.67
C SER A 7 1.23 14.53 7.89
N SER A 8 1.41 13.25 7.54
CA SER A 8 0.38 12.44 6.87
C SER A 8 -0.82 12.16 7.78
N ALA A 9 -0.58 11.83 9.05
CA ALA A 9 -1.63 11.60 10.03
C ALA A 9 -2.47 12.87 10.25
N LEU A 10 -1.80 14.02 10.40
CA LEU A 10 -2.48 15.30 10.54
C LEU A 10 -3.29 15.67 9.30
N ARG A 11 -2.74 15.49 8.08
CA ARG A 11 -3.46 15.71 6.82
C ARG A 11 -4.73 14.87 6.76
N MET A 12 -4.62 13.60 7.14
CA MET A 12 -5.75 12.67 7.15
C MET A 12 -6.81 13.11 8.18
N ALA A 13 -6.39 13.50 9.39
CA ALA A 13 -7.30 13.99 10.42
C ALA A 13 -8.09 15.22 9.94
N MET A 14 -7.39 16.23 9.39
CA MET A 14 -8.03 17.43 8.81
C MET A 14 -9.00 17.07 7.67
N ARG A 15 -8.62 16.14 6.80
CA ARG A 15 -9.45 15.71 5.67
C ARG A 15 -10.73 15.03 6.15
N LEU A 16 -10.61 14.15 7.14
CA LEU A 16 -11.72 13.37 7.67
C LEU A 16 -12.68 14.21 8.52
N SER A 17 -12.15 15.21 9.24
CA SER A 17 -12.94 16.14 10.04
C SER A 17 -13.58 17.26 9.21
N SER A 18 -13.21 17.40 7.92
CA SER A 18 -13.73 18.47 7.07
C SER A 18 -15.19 18.24 6.68
N PRO A 19 -16.10 19.19 6.99
CA PRO A 19 -17.50 19.10 6.57
C PRO A 19 -17.68 19.08 5.05
N SER A 20 -16.71 19.62 4.29
CA SER A 20 -16.75 19.62 2.82
C SER A 20 -16.54 18.23 2.20
N ILE A 21 -15.94 17.30 2.94
CA ILE A 21 -15.63 15.94 2.48
C ILE A 21 -16.59 14.95 3.14
N ASN A 22 -16.95 15.18 4.40
CA ASN A 22 -17.83 14.29 5.15
C ASN A 22 -19.06 15.06 5.65
N LYS A 23 -20.20 14.90 4.96
CA LYS A 23 -21.49 15.50 5.36
C LYS A 23 -21.93 15.10 6.78
N ALA A 24 -21.49 13.93 7.25
CA ALA A 24 -21.76 13.43 8.60
C ALA A 24 -20.79 13.95 9.68
N SER A 25 -19.67 14.60 9.28
CA SER A 25 -18.60 15.09 10.17
C SER A 25 -18.28 14.12 11.32
N PRO A 26 -17.77 12.91 11.01
CA PRO A 26 -17.47 11.92 12.03
C PRO A 26 -16.47 12.49 13.04
N SER A 27 -16.65 12.16 14.32
CA SER A 27 -15.67 12.52 15.34
C SER A 27 -14.36 11.78 15.05
N VAL A 28 -13.34 12.55 14.71
CA VAL A 28 -11.97 12.05 14.48
C VAL A 28 -11.21 12.15 15.80
N PHE A 29 -10.42 11.15 16.15
CA PHE A 29 -9.56 11.19 17.35
C PHE A 29 -8.11 10.98 16.92
N LEU A 30 -7.26 11.97 17.20
CA LEU A 30 -5.84 11.93 16.87
C LEU A 30 -5.02 11.62 18.13
N TYR A 31 -3.96 10.81 18.00
CA TYR A 31 -3.01 10.54 19.08
C TYR A 31 -1.56 10.57 18.61
N SER A 32 -0.64 10.76 19.55
CA SER A 32 0.75 10.33 19.44
C SER A 32 1.02 9.22 20.46
N PHE A 33 1.89 8.28 20.08
CA PHE A 33 2.31 7.18 20.93
C PHE A 33 3.81 7.28 21.15
N GLU A 34 4.21 7.48 22.40
CA GLU A 34 5.60 7.72 22.79
C GLU A 34 5.98 6.73 23.89
N MET A 35 6.77 5.73 23.50
CA MET A 35 7.24 4.73 24.43
C MET A 35 8.69 4.36 24.11
N PRO A 36 9.60 4.33 25.12
CA PRO A 36 10.97 3.89 24.92
C PRO A 36 11.04 2.54 24.23
N HIS A 37 11.93 2.43 23.23
CA HIS A 37 12.14 1.23 22.41
C HIS A 37 10.97 0.77 21.52
N HIS A 38 9.82 1.48 21.56
CA HIS A 38 8.64 1.21 20.74
C HIS A 38 8.13 2.47 20.01
N ASP A 39 8.97 3.49 19.89
CA ASP A 39 8.69 4.79 19.26
C ASP A 39 8.94 4.81 17.73
N SER A 40 9.15 3.63 17.15
CA SER A 40 9.31 3.45 15.70
C SER A 40 7.97 3.13 15.03
N HIS A 41 7.91 3.27 13.70
CA HIS A 41 6.70 2.98 12.93
C HIS A 41 6.15 1.60 13.28
N SER A 42 4.85 1.52 13.60
CA SER A 42 4.12 0.32 14.04
C SER A 42 4.49 -0.27 15.42
N GLY A 43 5.30 0.42 16.23
CA GLY A 43 5.66 -0.05 17.57
C GLY A 43 4.46 -0.18 18.51
N ASP A 44 3.45 0.69 18.34
CA ASP A 44 2.20 0.68 19.09
C ASP A 44 1.32 -0.55 18.80
N ILE A 45 1.44 -1.15 17.61
CA ILE A 45 0.69 -2.35 17.20
C ILE A 45 0.94 -3.53 18.15
N ARG A 46 2.13 -3.61 18.75
CA ARG A 46 2.49 -4.65 19.72
C ARG A 46 1.51 -4.72 20.90
N PHE A 47 0.96 -3.59 21.29
CA PHE A 47 0.03 -3.48 22.43
C PHE A 47 -1.41 -3.78 22.02
N LEU A 48 -1.77 -3.70 20.74
CA LEU A 48 -3.13 -3.90 20.23
C LEU A 48 -3.64 -5.33 20.36
N PHE A 49 -2.75 -6.30 20.17
CA PHE A 49 -3.11 -7.70 20.08
C PHE A 49 -3.13 -8.38 21.44
N ASP A 50 -4.13 -9.24 21.65
CA ASP A 50 -4.29 -10.00 22.89
C ASP A 50 -3.07 -10.90 23.17
N LYS A 51 -2.86 -11.20 24.46
CA LYS A 51 -1.77 -12.01 25.00
C LYS A 51 -1.60 -13.37 24.32
N ASP A 52 -2.70 -13.91 23.77
CA ASP A 52 -2.73 -15.22 23.14
C ASP A 52 -2.24 -15.18 21.68
N TYR A 53 -2.31 -14.02 21.03
CA TYR A 53 -1.85 -13.83 19.65
C TYR A 53 -0.36 -13.49 19.57
N TYR A 54 0.21 -12.97 20.66
CA TYR A 54 1.61 -12.57 20.73
C TYR A 54 2.30 -13.19 21.96
N PRO A 55 3.00 -14.33 21.81
CA PRO A 55 3.68 -15.00 22.93
C PRO A 55 4.77 -14.14 23.62
N ARG A 56 5.09 -12.95 23.06
CA ARG A 56 6.06 -12.00 23.63
C ARG A 56 5.53 -11.19 24.82
N ARG A 57 4.23 -11.20 25.15
CA ARG A 57 3.74 -10.53 26.38
C ARG A 57 4.37 -11.10 27.66
N LYS A 58 4.83 -12.35 27.65
CA LYS A 58 5.59 -12.97 28.75
C LYS A 58 6.98 -12.38 28.97
N LYS A 59 7.48 -11.58 28.03
CA LYS A 59 8.81 -10.92 28.08
C LYS A 59 8.70 -9.40 28.12
N MET A 60 7.55 -8.87 28.52
CA MET A 60 7.36 -7.44 28.71
C MET A 60 8.06 -6.98 29.98
N ASN A 61 8.74 -5.85 29.92
CA ASN A 61 9.21 -5.16 31.12
C ASN A 61 8.05 -4.40 31.80
N ASP A 62 8.30 -3.83 32.99
CA ASP A 62 7.25 -3.17 33.78
C ASP A 62 6.65 -1.96 33.05
N ASP A 63 7.45 -1.23 32.29
CA ASP A 63 7.03 -0.11 31.46
C ASP A 63 6.07 -0.56 30.34
N GLU A 64 6.40 -1.64 29.63
CA GLU A 64 5.54 -2.28 28.62
C GLU A 64 4.23 -2.79 29.24
N LEU A 65 4.30 -3.39 30.43
CA LEU A 65 3.11 -3.85 31.15
C LEU A 65 2.19 -2.70 31.56
N SER A 66 2.74 -1.52 31.86
CA SER A 66 1.93 -0.34 32.19
C SER A 66 1.19 0.20 30.95
N MET A 67 1.85 0.25 29.80
CA MET A 67 1.24 0.65 28.52
C MET A 67 0.17 -0.33 28.05
N ASP A 68 0.44 -1.62 28.20
CA ASP A 68 -0.45 -2.71 27.81
C ASP A 68 -1.79 -2.73 28.58
N LYS A 69 -1.80 -2.16 29.79
CA LYS A 69 -3.03 -1.99 30.58
C LYS A 69 -3.91 -0.86 30.07
N ILE A 70 -3.31 0.22 29.56
CA ILE A 70 -4.02 1.46 29.22
C ILE A 70 -4.36 1.52 27.74
N TYR A 71 -3.36 1.48 26.86
CA TYR A 71 -3.53 1.76 25.43
C TYR A 71 -4.63 0.91 24.75
N PRO A 72 -4.73 -0.42 24.99
CA PRO A 72 -5.76 -1.23 24.35
C PRO A 72 -7.18 -0.90 24.83
N THR A 73 -7.33 -0.27 26.00
CA THR A 73 -8.65 0.13 26.52
C THR A 73 -9.26 1.25 25.67
N TYR A 74 -8.46 2.22 25.21
CA TYR A 74 -8.94 3.30 24.35
C TYR A 74 -9.52 2.79 23.04
N ILE A 75 -8.85 1.82 22.43
CA ILE A 75 -9.30 1.26 21.16
C ILE A 75 -10.54 0.40 21.36
N ARG A 76 -10.58 -0.40 22.44
CA ARG A 76 -11.80 -1.14 22.80
C ARG A 76 -12.98 -0.20 23.06
N MET A 77 -12.78 0.92 23.73
CA MET A 77 -13.84 1.89 24.00
C MET A 77 -14.29 2.62 22.74
N PHE A 78 -13.35 3.02 21.88
CA PHE A 78 -13.68 3.60 20.58
C PHE A 78 -14.52 2.65 19.72
N VAL A 79 -14.13 1.38 19.63
CA VAL A 79 -14.91 0.37 18.88
C VAL A 79 -16.30 0.16 19.47
N LYS A 80 -16.43 0.15 20.80
CA LYS A 80 -17.72 -0.08 21.49
C LYS A 80 -18.66 1.11 21.46
N THR A 81 -18.12 2.33 21.54
CA THR A 81 -18.90 3.53 21.87
C THR A 81 -18.69 4.69 20.90
N GLY A 82 -17.71 4.60 19.99
CA GLY A 82 -17.26 5.73 19.18
C GLY A 82 -16.39 6.74 19.93
N GLN A 83 -16.17 6.57 21.24
CA GLN A 83 -15.43 7.49 22.10
C GLN A 83 -14.29 6.73 22.82
N PRO A 84 -13.01 7.10 22.64
CA PRO A 84 -11.90 6.36 23.26
C PRO A 84 -11.85 6.50 24.79
N SER A 85 -12.15 7.69 25.31
CA SER A 85 -12.20 8.03 26.74
C SER A 85 -12.98 9.33 26.94
N SER A 86 -13.54 9.58 28.12
CA SER A 86 -14.22 10.85 28.45
C SER A 86 -13.33 12.08 28.28
N ASP A 87 -12.03 11.92 28.55
CA ASP A 87 -11.08 13.04 28.56
C ASP A 87 -10.44 13.25 27.17
N TRP A 88 -10.66 12.32 26.25
CA TRP A 88 -10.11 12.38 24.89
C TRP A 88 -11.07 13.13 23.96
N LYS A 89 -10.77 14.40 23.71
CA LYS A 89 -11.62 15.25 22.86
C LYS A 89 -11.44 14.90 21.38
N ALA A 90 -12.54 14.99 20.62
CA ALA A 90 -12.50 14.90 19.17
C ALA A 90 -11.57 15.98 18.59
N PHE A 91 -10.96 15.66 17.44
CA PHE A 91 -10.05 16.51 16.71
C PHE A 91 -10.77 17.77 16.21
N ASN A 92 -10.19 18.92 16.54
CA ASN A 92 -10.57 20.24 16.09
C ASN A 92 -9.43 20.75 15.20
N SER A 93 -9.76 21.17 13.98
CA SER A 93 -8.79 21.62 12.98
C SER A 93 -8.04 22.88 13.39
N ASP A 94 -8.67 23.76 14.18
CA ASP A 94 -8.08 25.04 14.57
C ASP A 94 -7.05 24.83 15.68
N GLN A 95 -7.38 23.98 16.65
CA GLN A 95 -6.49 23.64 17.77
C GLN A 95 -5.47 22.57 17.40
N ARG A 96 -5.76 21.75 16.38
CA ARG A 96 -5.01 20.54 16.00
C ARG A 96 -4.71 19.68 17.22
N ASN A 97 -5.75 19.45 18.03
CA ASN A 97 -5.63 18.76 19.30
C ASN A 97 -5.47 17.25 19.11
N PHE A 98 -4.76 16.61 20.04
CA PHE A 98 -4.49 15.19 20.02
C PHE A 98 -4.27 14.66 21.45
N MET A 99 -4.42 13.35 21.64
CA MET A 99 -4.01 12.69 22.87
C MET A 99 -2.56 12.26 22.76
N ARG A 100 -1.67 12.83 23.56
CA ARG A 100 -0.30 12.33 23.70
C ARG A 100 -0.31 11.20 24.73
N ILE A 101 -0.03 9.98 24.29
CA ILE A 101 0.08 8.80 25.15
C ILE A 101 1.57 8.55 25.34
N THR A 102 2.12 9.02 26.45
CA THR A 102 3.56 8.96 26.71
C THR A 102 3.86 8.16 27.97
N HIS A 103 5.05 7.59 28.00
CA HIS A 103 5.60 6.91 29.16
C HIS A 103 6.59 7.84 29.86
N VAL A 104 6.31 8.18 31.13
CA VAL A 104 7.12 9.10 31.93
C VAL A 104 7.76 8.35 33.08
N THR A 105 9.08 8.44 33.20
CA THR A 105 9.83 7.86 34.31
C THR A 105 10.09 8.92 35.38
N TYR A 106 9.63 8.65 36.60
CA TYR A 106 9.87 9.47 37.79
C TYR A 106 10.83 8.74 38.76
N GLU A 107 11.31 9.45 39.78
CA GLU A 107 12.21 8.89 40.81
C GLU A 107 11.62 7.68 41.54
N ASN A 108 10.29 7.59 41.65
CA ASN A 108 9.57 6.53 42.36
C ASN A 108 8.92 5.49 41.42
N GLY A 109 9.24 5.53 40.13
CA GLY A 109 8.74 4.57 39.14
C GLY A 109 8.25 5.26 37.86
N SER A 110 7.89 4.44 36.88
CA SER A 110 7.35 4.93 35.61
C SER A 110 5.82 4.83 35.57
N ILE A 111 5.19 5.78 34.90
CA ILE A 111 3.75 5.76 34.60
C ILE A 111 3.51 6.08 33.14
N VAL A 112 2.37 5.61 32.63
CA VAL A 112 1.85 6.09 31.35
C VAL A 112 0.92 7.26 31.65
N GLU A 113 1.19 8.38 30.98
CA GLU A 113 0.51 9.65 31.20
C GLU A 113 -0.17 10.13 29.90
N PRO A 114 -1.44 9.76 29.67
CA PRO A 114 -2.24 10.28 28.57
C PRO A 114 -2.62 11.74 28.84
N GLN A 115 -2.26 12.63 27.93
CA GLN A 115 -2.56 14.06 28.06
C GLN A 115 -3.10 14.64 26.76
N MET A 116 -4.18 15.42 26.84
CA MET A 116 -4.65 16.23 25.72
C MET A 116 -3.65 17.35 25.44
N GLN A 117 -3.22 17.46 24.19
CA GLN A 117 -2.33 18.50 23.69
C GLN A 117 -2.90 19.18 22.45
N ASN A 118 -2.33 20.32 22.11
CA ASN A 118 -2.66 21.11 20.93
C ASN A 118 -1.44 21.21 20.01
N ALA A 119 -1.66 21.74 18.80
CA ALA A 119 -0.59 22.01 17.84
C ALA A 119 0.24 20.76 17.48
N PHE A 120 -0.45 19.67 17.12
CA PHE A 120 0.16 18.40 16.69
C PHE A 120 1.34 18.63 15.72
N TYR A 121 2.57 18.42 16.21
CA TYR A 121 3.83 18.53 15.48
C TYR A 121 3.87 19.72 14.50
N ASN A 122 3.59 20.92 15.02
CA ASN A 122 3.30 22.10 14.21
C ASN A 122 4.42 22.47 13.22
N ASP A 123 5.68 22.39 13.66
CA ASP A 123 6.83 22.80 12.85
C ASP A 123 7.06 21.80 11.70
N GLU A 124 6.98 20.51 12.01
CA GLU A 124 7.11 19.43 11.03
C GLU A 124 5.92 19.43 10.06
N ALA A 125 4.71 19.56 10.59
CA ALA A 125 3.50 19.63 9.79
C ALA A 125 3.53 20.81 8.82
N HIS A 126 3.97 22.00 9.27
CA HIS A 126 4.10 23.17 8.41
C HIS A 126 5.13 22.93 7.28
N LEU A 127 6.29 22.37 7.61
CA LEU A 127 7.32 22.03 6.61
C LEU A 127 6.76 21.11 5.51
N TRP A 128 6.10 20.01 5.90
CA TRP A 128 5.63 18.99 4.95
C TRP A 128 4.33 19.36 4.24
N LEU A 129 3.38 19.99 4.93
CA LEU A 129 2.07 20.33 4.37
C LEU A 129 2.11 21.59 3.52
N GLU A 130 2.95 22.57 3.86
CA GLU A 130 3.00 23.83 3.13
C GLU A 130 4.22 23.89 2.21
N GLN A 131 5.44 23.74 2.75
CA GLN A 131 6.64 23.97 1.95
C GLN A 131 6.83 22.89 0.89
N PHE A 132 6.79 21.61 1.27
CA PHE A 132 6.94 20.52 0.31
C PHE A 132 5.78 20.42 -0.67
N ALA A 133 4.54 20.66 -0.22
CA ALA A 133 3.39 20.70 -1.14
C ALA A 133 3.50 21.84 -2.17
N ASN A 134 4.06 22.99 -1.77
CA ASN A 134 4.31 24.10 -2.69
C ASN A 134 5.43 23.76 -3.69
N VAL A 135 6.50 23.08 -3.24
CA VAL A 135 7.57 22.60 -4.13
C VAL A 135 7.02 21.58 -5.13
N GLU A 136 6.22 20.62 -4.68
CA GLU A 136 5.56 19.62 -5.53
C GLU A 136 4.62 20.29 -6.55
N ARG A 137 3.78 21.23 -6.11
CA ARG A 137 2.87 21.97 -7.00
C ARG A 137 3.65 22.71 -8.08
N ARG A 138 4.73 23.41 -7.72
CA ARG A 138 5.61 24.10 -8.69
C ARG A 138 6.28 23.11 -9.65
N ALA A 139 6.76 21.98 -9.17
CA ALA A 139 7.36 20.95 -10.03
C ALA A 139 6.34 20.36 -11.02
N LEU A 140 5.10 20.14 -10.58
CA LEU A 140 4.00 19.70 -11.44
C LEU A 140 3.60 20.76 -12.46
N GLU A 141 3.54 22.03 -12.07
CA GLU A 141 3.29 23.15 -12.97
C GLU A 141 4.38 23.30 -14.04
N ILE A 142 5.66 23.17 -13.65
CA ILE A 142 6.79 23.17 -14.59
C ILE A 142 6.73 21.97 -15.53
N ASN A 143 6.39 20.78 -15.04
CA ASN A 143 6.25 19.60 -15.90
C ASN A 143 5.06 19.73 -16.86
N ARG A 144 3.94 20.29 -16.40
CA ARG A 144 2.78 20.59 -17.26
C ARG A 144 3.11 21.67 -18.28
N SER A 145 3.84 22.72 -17.90
CA SER A 145 4.23 23.78 -18.84
C SER A 145 5.28 23.30 -19.85
N LYS A 146 6.21 22.43 -19.46
CA LYS A 146 7.14 21.75 -20.39
C LYS A 146 6.40 20.81 -21.34
N GLN A 147 5.46 20.01 -20.84
CA GLN A 147 4.61 19.18 -21.69
C GLN A 147 3.73 20.00 -22.63
N HIS A 148 3.19 21.12 -22.16
CA HIS A 148 2.44 22.05 -22.98
C HIS A 148 3.34 22.67 -24.04
N SER A 149 4.51 23.19 -23.67
CA SER A 149 5.48 23.80 -24.57
C SER A 149 6.02 22.81 -25.61
N ALA A 150 6.24 21.55 -25.24
CA ALA A 150 6.60 20.48 -26.17
C ALA A 150 5.46 20.14 -27.14
N LYS A 151 4.20 20.16 -26.67
CA LYS A 151 3.03 20.00 -27.53
C LYS A 151 2.81 21.19 -28.45
N THR A 152 3.04 22.43 -27.99
CA THR A 152 2.97 23.62 -28.86
C THR A 152 4.11 23.61 -29.88
N PHE A 153 5.33 23.27 -29.46
CA PHE A 153 6.47 23.15 -30.38
C PHE A 153 6.23 22.10 -31.46
N LEU A 154 5.77 20.90 -31.08
CA LEU A 154 5.38 19.87 -32.07
C LEU A 154 4.22 20.32 -32.96
N ALA A 155 3.23 21.06 -32.44
CA ALA A 155 2.12 21.55 -33.24
C ALA A 155 2.52 22.69 -34.21
N ASP A 156 3.48 23.53 -33.82
CA ASP A 156 4.03 24.59 -34.67
C ASP A 156 5.02 24.02 -35.71
N GLU A 157 5.79 23.00 -35.35
CA GLU A 157 6.67 22.27 -36.27
C GLU A 157 5.85 21.45 -37.29
N ILE A 158 4.75 20.80 -36.88
CA ILE A 158 3.81 20.13 -37.80
C ILE A 158 3.10 21.13 -38.73
N LYS A 159 2.86 22.37 -38.30
CA LYS A 159 2.30 23.41 -39.18
C LYS A 159 3.33 24.06 -40.10
N ALA A 160 4.60 24.06 -39.72
CA ALA A 160 5.69 24.58 -40.54
C ALA A 160 6.12 23.60 -41.64
N ASP A 161 5.89 22.29 -41.44
CA ASP A 161 6.21 21.23 -42.40
C ASP A 161 5.04 20.88 -43.34
N ASP A 162 3.90 21.60 -43.25
CA ASP A 162 2.75 21.40 -44.15
C ASP A 162 2.91 22.24 -45.44
N ILE A 163 3.98 21.95 -46.19
CA ILE A 163 4.03 22.10 -47.65
C ILE A 163 4.36 20.71 -48.21
N GLY A 164 3.33 19.89 -48.38
CA GLY A 164 3.47 18.59 -49.00
C GLY A 164 2.27 17.69 -48.72
N GLU A 165 1.14 18.02 -49.34
CA GLU A 165 0.03 17.09 -49.53
C GLU A 165 0.56 15.85 -50.28
N ASP A 166 1.01 14.83 -49.55
CA ASP A 166 1.03 13.46 -50.06
C ASP A 166 0.61 12.46 -48.97
N SER A 167 -0.60 11.96 -49.19
CA SER A 167 -1.36 11.09 -48.32
C SER A 167 -0.96 9.63 -48.53
N THR A 168 -0.11 9.01 -47.69
CA THR A 168 0.04 7.53 -47.76
C THR A 168 0.37 6.74 -46.47
N ASP A 169 0.76 7.32 -45.33
CA ASP A 169 1.33 6.50 -44.23
C ASP A 169 0.41 6.18 -43.01
N THR A 170 -0.82 6.68 -42.98
CA THR A 170 -1.80 6.31 -41.93
C THR A 170 -2.38 4.89 -41.98
N PRO A 171 -2.47 4.16 -43.12
CA PRO A 171 -3.04 2.81 -43.10
C PRO A 171 -2.10 1.77 -42.46
N VAL A 172 -0.78 1.93 -42.54
CA VAL A 172 0.19 0.88 -42.15
C VAL A 172 0.17 0.60 -40.63
N LEU A 173 0.11 1.65 -39.80
CA LEU A 173 0.05 1.53 -38.34
C LEU A 173 -1.24 0.88 -37.83
N PHE A 174 -2.38 1.17 -38.48
CA PHE A 174 -3.65 0.52 -38.17
C PHE A 174 -3.64 -0.98 -38.52
N TRP A 175 -3.05 -1.35 -39.65
CA TRP A 175 -2.89 -2.76 -40.05
C TRP A 175 -1.94 -3.53 -39.11
N MET A 176 -0.84 -2.92 -38.68
CA MET A 176 0.10 -3.53 -37.72
C MET A 176 -0.56 -3.76 -36.34
N GLY A 177 -1.36 -2.81 -35.86
CA GLY A 177 -2.09 -2.95 -34.61
C GLY A 177 -3.13 -4.08 -34.65
N SER A 178 -3.88 -4.19 -35.75
CA SER A 178 -4.87 -5.26 -35.92
C SER A 178 -4.21 -6.66 -36.00
N PHE A 179 -3.01 -6.76 -36.56
CA PHE A 179 -2.27 -8.03 -36.65
C PHE A 179 -1.76 -8.52 -35.29
N LEU A 180 -1.28 -7.62 -34.43
CA LEU A 180 -0.81 -8.01 -33.10
C LEU A 180 -1.97 -8.46 -32.20
N ILE A 181 -3.12 -7.80 -32.29
CA ILE A 181 -4.31 -8.17 -31.51
C ILE A 181 -4.83 -9.55 -31.91
N THR A 182 -4.89 -9.86 -33.21
CA THR A 182 -5.30 -11.19 -33.68
C THR A 182 -4.31 -12.27 -33.28
N LEU A 183 -3.00 -11.99 -33.33
CA LEU A 183 -1.97 -12.95 -32.91
C LEU A 183 -2.08 -13.30 -31.42
N VAL A 184 -2.27 -12.30 -30.54
CA VAL A 184 -2.50 -12.52 -29.11
C VAL A 184 -3.74 -13.37 -28.88
N PHE A 185 -4.84 -13.07 -29.59
CA PHE A 185 -6.09 -13.82 -29.45
C PHE A 185 -5.94 -15.29 -29.88
N VAL A 186 -5.24 -15.55 -30.99
CA VAL A 186 -4.94 -16.92 -31.46
C VAL A 186 -4.08 -17.67 -30.44
N CYS A 187 -3.03 -17.05 -29.90
CA CYS A 187 -2.21 -17.65 -28.85
C CYS A 187 -3.05 -18.01 -27.61
N LEU A 188 -3.96 -17.13 -27.19
CA LEU A 188 -4.83 -17.35 -26.03
C LEU A 188 -5.75 -18.55 -26.25
N VAL A 189 -6.37 -18.67 -27.43
CA VAL A 189 -7.21 -19.82 -27.80
C VAL A 189 -6.40 -21.11 -27.81
N ILE A 190 -5.19 -21.13 -28.36
CA ILE A 190 -4.31 -22.31 -28.38
C ILE A 190 -3.92 -22.73 -26.94
N THR A 191 -3.57 -21.77 -26.08
CA THR A 191 -3.22 -22.09 -24.69
C THR A 191 -4.40 -22.68 -23.92
N LEU A 192 -5.61 -22.16 -24.13
CA LEU A 192 -6.84 -22.68 -23.53
C LEU A 192 -7.16 -24.10 -24.02
N THR A 193 -7.04 -24.37 -25.31
CA THR A 193 -7.30 -25.72 -25.86
C THR A 193 -6.29 -26.75 -25.35
N LEU A 194 -5.00 -26.39 -25.28
CA LEU A 194 -3.97 -27.24 -24.68
C LEU A 194 -4.23 -27.52 -23.20
N LEU A 195 -4.65 -26.50 -22.43
CA LEU A 195 -4.93 -26.64 -21.01
C LEU A 195 -6.14 -27.56 -20.78
N VAL A 196 -7.21 -27.41 -21.57
CA VAL A 196 -8.36 -28.32 -21.56
C VAL A 196 -7.95 -29.75 -21.93
N LEU A 197 -7.09 -29.92 -22.94
CA LEU A 197 -6.58 -31.23 -23.34
C LEU A 197 -5.75 -31.91 -22.23
N ILE A 198 -4.87 -31.15 -21.56
CA ILE A 198 -4.07 -31.65 -20.42
C ILE A 198 -4.99 -32.07 -19.27
N LEU A 199 -5.99 -31.25 -18.93
CA LEU A 199 -6.97 -31.58 -17.88
C LEU A 199 -7.80 -32.80 -18.24
N TYR A 200 -8.18 -32.94 -19.52
CA TYR A 200 -8.91 -34.10 -20.03
C TYR A 200 -8.08 -35.38 -19.90
N ILE A 201 -6.81 -35.36 -20.33
CA ILE A 201 -5.90 -36.51 -20.19
C ILE A 201 -5.67 -36.85 -18.71
N ARG A 202 -5.50 -35.84 -17.84
CA ARG A 202 -5.32 -36.07 -16.39
C ARG A 202 -6.55 -36.72 -15.74
N LYS A 203 -7.76 -36.39 -16.20
CA LYS A 203 -9.02 -36.87 -15.63
C LYS A 203 -9.47 -38.22 -16.19
N PHE A 204 -9.28 -38.46 -17.49
CA PHE A 204 -9.82 -39.64 -18.19
C PHE A 204 -8.75 -40.58 -18.75
N GLY A 205 -7.46 -40.26 -18.57
CA GLY A 205 -6.35 -41.00 -19.16
C GLY A 205 -6.16 -40.72 -20.65
N TYR A 206 -5.09 -41.27 -21.25
CA TYR A 206 -4.82 -41.09 -22.68
C TYR A 206 -5.92 -41.75 -23.53
N PRO A 207 -6.46 -41.04 -24.53
CA PRO A 207 -7.35 -41.63 -25.54
C PRO A 207 -6.71 -42.87 -26.18
N SER A 208 -7.51 -43.89 -26.46
CA SER A 208 -7.02 -45.16 -27.03
C SER A 208 -6.24 -45.00 -28.36
N TRP A 209 -6.55 -43.97 -29.15
CA TRP A 209 -5.86 -43.65 -30.40
C TRP A 209 -4.46 -43.02 -30.23
N LEU A 210 -4.12 -42.50 -29.04
CA LEU A 210 -2.76 -42.02 -28.69
C LEU A 210 -1.90 -43.11 -28.04
N ARG A 211 -2.53 -44.18 -27.52
CA ARG A 211 -1.83 -45.26 -26.79
C ARG A 211 -0.94 -46.12 -27.70
N ASN A 212 -1.26 -46.23 -29.00
CA ASN A 212 -0.54 -47.10 -29.95
C ASN A 212 0.63 -46.43 -30.69
N LYS A 213 1.02 -45.19 -30.36
CA LYS A 213 2.16 -44.51 -31.01
C LYS A 213 3.36 -44.20 -30.11
N VAL A 214 3.27 -44.47 -28.81
CA VAL A 214 4.35 -44.21 -27.84
C VAL A 214 5.03 -45.51 -27.36
N SER A 215 4.56 -46.68 -27.83
CA SER A 215 5.02 -47.99 -27.33
C SER A 215 6.16 -48.65 -28.11
N ASP A 216 6.59 -48.11 -29.26
CA ASP A 216 7.50 -48.84 -30.15
C ASP A 216 8.89 -48.23 -30.34
N GLU A 217 9.24 -47.11 -29.69
CA GLU A 217 10.50 -46.42 -30.05
C GLU A 217 11.62 -46.36 -29.00
N HIS A 218 11.43 -46.59 -27.70
CA HIS A 218 12.57 -46.51 -26.74
C HIS A 218 12.53 -47.59 -25.64
N ILE A 219 12.39 -48.86 -26.04
CA ILE A 219 12.94 -49.99 -25.26
C ILE A 219 14.25 -50.35 -25.93
N GLU A 220 15.36 -49.70 -25.55
CA GLU A 220 16.73 -50.21 -25.60
C GLU A 220 17.63 -49.12 -25.00
N GLU A 221 17.89 -49.19 -23.71
CA GLU A 221 19.21 -48.87 -23.14
C GLU A 221 19.26 -49.40 -21.70
N ARG A 222 19.54 -50.71 -21.63
CA ARG A 222 20.17 -51.29 -20.45
C ARG A 222 21.63 -50.80 -20.43
N TYR A 223 22.11 -50.51 -19.22
CA TYR A 223 23.43 -50.84 -18.66
C TYR A 223 24.20 -49.66 -18.00
N ILE A 224 24.46 -49.86 -16.69
CA ILE A 224 25.61 -49.40 -15.88
C ILE A 224 25.46 -47.96 -15.31
N PHE A 225 25.23 -47.75 -14.01
CA PHE A 225 26.21 -47.99 -12.93
C PHE A 225 25.59 -48.40 -11.58
N ARG A 226 26.30 -49.34 -10.93
CA ARG A 226 26.27 -49.74 -9.51
C ARG A 226 26.44 -48.54 -8.58
N PHE A 227 25.88 -48.58 -7.36
CA PHE A 227 26.61 -49.09 -6.18
C PHE A 227 25.69 -49.25 -4.95
N LEU A 228 25.93 -50.36 -4.27
CA LEU A 228 25.40 -50.78 -2.96
C LEU A 228 25.84 -49.84 -1.84
N LYS A 229 24.99 -49.68 -0.81
CA LYS A 229 25.41 -49.98 0.57
C LYS A 229 24.22 -50.15 1.53
N THR A 230 24.22 -51.35 2.14
CA THR A 230 23.67 -51.80 3.43
C THR A 230 22.21 -51.54 3.76
#